data_AF-A0A086LUN0-F1
#
_entry.id   AF-A0A086LUN0-F1
#
_cell.length_a   1.000
_cell.length_b   1.000
_cell.length_c   1.000
_cell.angle_alpha   90.00
_cell.angle_beta   90.00
_cell.angle_gamma   90.00
#
_symmetry.space_group_name_H-M   'P 1'
#
loop_
_entity.id
_entity.type
_entity.pdbx_description
1 polymer ?
#
loop_
_entity_poly.entity_id
_entity_poly.type
_entity_poly.pdbx_seq_one_letter_code
_entity_poly.pdbx_strand_id
1 'polypeptide(L)'
;RSAPRQPKTKKVEKKKDEWEQVNTQKAIWLRPKEEIEEKEYNEFYKSVSKDWSDPLAHIHFSAEGEVEFKALLYIPKRAPSDIYSNYFDKQTSVKVYVRRVLVADQFDDLLPKYLHFVKGVVDSDDLPLNVSREQLQQHKILNVISKKLVRKTLDTMRKLSVDALKEREEMEKELEQEEDEAKKKELQKKLKEKSVYERFYDEFSRNLKLGCYEDDTNRNKLLKLLRFHTSKSGPERSVTLESFVAKLPENQPNIYYAAGESAEQLMKAPEMQIFLKKDIEVLFLLEAMDEPCIQRVMDFEGKKFVSIQKGDVQLDQTEEEKKTEKRLKKAFEPLLSWWKKLLGEKVTKVEVSKRLVEAPCAVVASEWGYSAQMEKIMKTQTFADPRHVRMMAGQKVFEINPHHRMIQYLLAQVQKEGDNVGSKEIEMARLLFEVAKLASGFEVEDPKDVAASLYKAVAADLTLPTDEPMIAEYELPREEEDEKVGDEDAKDEEKNEEGEADEPEEKEHTEKHDEL
;
A
#
# COMPACT_ATOMS: atom_id res chain seq x y z
N ARG A 1 51.92 20.00 73.42
CA ARG A 1 52.45 18.90 72.58
C ARG A 1 51.47 18.69 71.44
N SER A 2 51.82 19.13 70.22
CA SER A 2 51.02 18.93 69.01
C SER A 2 51.17 17.50 68.51
N ALA A 3 50.07 16.85 68.14
CA ALA A 3 50.08 15.50 67.57
C ALA A 3 50.77 15.50 66.18
N PRO A 4 51.54 14.46 65.81
CA PRO A 4 52.19 14.41 64.51
C PRO A 4 51.15 14.25 63.40
N ARG A 5 51.24 15.10 62.36
CA ARG A 5 50.41 14.96 61.15
C ARG A 5 50.82 13.68 60.41
N GLN A 6 49.86 12.79 60.16
CA GLN A 6 50.09 11.61 59.32
C GLN A 6 50.52 12.01 57.90
N PRO A 7 51.48 11.30 57.29
CA PRO A 7 51.95 11.62 55.94
C PRO A 7 50.85 11.38 54.91
N LYS A 8 50.62 12.35 54.02
CA LYS A 8 49.70 12.21 52.88
C LYS A 8 50.27 11.20 51.88
N THR A 9 49.64 10.04 51.76
CA THR A 9 49.98 9.04 50.74
C THR A 9 49.34 9.41 49.40
N LYS A 10 50.12 9.33 48.30
CA LYS A 10 49.60 9.43 46.94
C LYS A 10 48.82 8.15 46.62
N LYS A 11 47.57 8.29 46.16
CA LYS A 11 46.87 7.18 45.50
C LYS A 11 47.60 6.89 44.19
N VAL A 12 48.14 5.69 44.06
CA VAL A 12 48.74 5.19 42.82
C VAL A 12 47.72 4.23 42.21
N GLU A 13 47.18 4.57 41.03
CA GLU A 13 46.36 3.64 40.27
C GLU A 13 47.26 2.49 39.79
N LYS A 14 47.12 1.33 40.43
CA LYS A 14 47.76 0.10 39.96
C LYS A 14 46.86 -0.49 38.88
N LYS A 15 47.34 -0.50 37.63
CA LYS A 15 46.78 -1.37 36.60
C LYS A 15 46.96 -2.81 37.07
N LYS A 16 45.85 -3.53 37.17
CA LYS A 16 45.80 -4.93 37.57
C LYS A 16 45.14 -5.67 36.42
N ASP A 17 45.88 -6.61 35.84
CA ASP A 17 45.32 -7.49 34.83
C ASP A 17 44.35 -8.45 35.53
N GLU A 18 43.08 -8.38 35.16
CA GLU A 18 42.05 -9.28 35.66
C GLU A 18 41.50 -10.11 34.51
N TRP A 19 41.26 -11.39 34.78
CA TRP A 19 40.62 -12.28 33.82
C TRP A 19 39.14 -11.89 33.71
N GLU A 20 38.77 -11.31 32.57
CA GLU A 20 37.37 -11.03 32.24
C GLU A 20 36.75 -12.27 31.59
N GLN A 21 35.59 -12.69 32.09
CA GLN A 21 34.84 -13.78 31.47
C GLN A 21 34.29 -13.30 30.12
N VAL A 22 34.88 -13.80 29.03
CA VAL A 22 34.47 -13.44 27.67
C VAL A 22 33.13 -14.09 27.27
N ASN A 23 32.89 -15.33 27.72
CA ASN A 23 31.67 -16.07 27.38
C ASN A 23 30.62 -15.94 28.48
N THR A 24 29.86 -14.84 28.44
CA THR A 24 28.75 -14.56 29.36
C THR A 24 27.41 -15.12 28.85
N GLN A 25 27.35 -15.56 27.59
CA GLN A 25 26.12 -16.05 26.97
C GLN A 25 25.81 -17.48 27.41
N LYS A 26 24.77 -17.64 28.24
CA LYS A 26 24.25 -18.95 28.62
C LYS A 26 23.47 -19.55 27.44
N ALA A 27 23.68 -20.84 27.17
CA ALA A 27 22.94 -21.59 26.14
C ALA A 27 21.51 -21.91 26.61
N ILE A 28 20.67 -20.88 26.72
CA ILE A 28 19.33 -21.01 27.32
C ILE A 28 18.39 -21.89 26.49
N TRP A 29 18.63 -22.06 25.19
CA TRP A 29 17.88 -22.98 24.32
C TRP A 29 18.04 -24.46 24.70
N LEU A 30 18.98 -24.79 25.59
CA LEU A 30 19.19 -26.15 26.09
C LEU A 30 18.44 -26.43 27.40
N ARG A 31 18.03 -25.38 28.11
CA ARG A 31 17.34 -25.47 29.40
C ARG A 31 15.85 -25.76 29.21
N PRO A 32 15.18 -26.43 30.17
CA PRO A 32 13.72 -26.55 30.19
C PRO A 32 13.06 -25.17 30.15
N LYS A 33 11.93 -25.03 29.43
CA LYS A 33 11.29 -23.72 29.21
C LYS A 33 10.74 -23.14 30.51
N GLU A 34 10.31 -24.02 31.41
CA GLU A 34 9.68 -23.73 32.69
C GLU A 34 10.67 -23.11 33.70
N GLU A 35 11.97 -23.30 33.46
CA GLU A 35 13.05 -22.79 34.30
C GLU A 35 13.66 -21.48 33.77
N ILE A 36 13.14 -20.93 32.67
CA ILE A 36 13.68 -19.72 32.03
C ILE A 36 12.69 -18.58 32.22
N GLU A 37 13.12 -17.52 32.89
CA GLU A 37 12.31 -16.32 33.05
C GLU A 37 12.27 -15.48 31.76
N GLU A 38 11.20 -14.71 31.55
CA GLU A 38 11.08 -13.80 30.38
C GLU A 38 12.28 -12.85 30.26
N LYS A 39 12.80 -12.38 31.39
CA LYS A 39 13.98 -11.52 31.45
C LYS A 39 15.21 -12.18 30.85
N GLU A 40 15.41 -13.48 31.09
CA GLU A 40 16.53 -14.23 30.53
C GLU A 40 16.39 -14.39 29.00
N TYR A 41 15.17 -14.62 28.50
CA TYR A 41 14.92 -14.60 27.05
C TYR A 41 15.22 -13.24 26.43
N ASN A 42 14.85 -12.15 27.09
CA ASN A 42 15.08 -10.79 26.59
C ASN A 42 16.56 -10.41 26.62
N GLU A 43 17.28 -10.76 27.69
CA GLU A 43 18.74 -10.56 27.77
C GLU A 43 19.47 -11.35 26.69
N PHE A 44 19.05 -12.61 26.45
CA PHE A 44 19.60 -13.41 25.37
C PHE A 44 19.32 -12.80 24.00
N TYR A 45 18.08 -12.37 23.73
CA TYR A 45 17.72 -11.68 22.48
C TYR A 45 18.63 -10.47 22.20
N LYS A 46 18.82 -9.59 23.19
CA LYS A 46 19.68 -8.40 23.05
C LYS A 46 21.12 -8.79 22.72
N SER A 47 21.61 -9.84 23.37
CA SER A 47 22.97 -10.35 23.15
C SER A 47 23.20 -10.91 21.73
N VAL A 48 22.19 -11.58 21.14
CA VAL A 48 22.34 -12.23 19.82
C VAL A 48 21.97 -11.31 18.65
N SER A 49 21.02 -10.40 18.86
CA SER A 49 20.48 -9.52 17.82
C SER A 49 21.21 -8.18 17.70
N LYS A 50 21.92 -7.76 18.76
CA LYS A 50 22.44 -6.39 18.93
C LYS A 50 21.36 -5.31 19.00
N ASP A 51 20.11 -5.70 19.21
CA ASP A 51 19.01 -4.82 19.53
C ASP A 51 19.03 -4.50 21.03
N TRP A 52 18.74 -3.26 21.40
CA TRP A 52 18.68 -2.82 22.79
C TRP A 52 17.27 -2.99 23.38
N SER A 53 16.26 -3.15 22.52
CA SER A 53 14.87 -3.35 22.90
C SER A 53 14.55 -4.82 23.17
N ASP A 54 13.47 -5.06 23.91
CA ASP A 54 12.95 -6.41 24.09
C ASP A 54 12.26 -6.90 22.81
N PRO A 55 12.30 -8.22 22.50
CA PRO A 55 11.62 -8.78 21.34
C PRO A 55 10.10 -8.66 21.47
N LEU A 56 9.39 -8.76 20.33
CA LEU A 56 7.93 -8.84 20.31
C LEU A 56 7.45 -10.18 20.85
N ALA A 57 8.10 -11.25 20.41
CA ALA A 57 7.80 -12.62 20.79
C ALA A 57 9.05 -13.50 20.68
N HIS A 58 9.09 -14.55 21.49
CA HIS A 58 10.11 -15.60 21.44
C HIS A 58 9.46 -16.96 21.10
N ILE A 59 10.22 -17.84 20.46
CA ILE A 59 9.78 -19.17 20.02
C ILE A 59 10.84 -20.16 20.46
N HIS A 60 10.60 -20.82 21.59
CA HIS A 60 11.49 -21.87 22.09
C HIS A 60 10.87 -23.24 21.79
N PHE A 61 11.56 -24.12 21.05
CA PHE A 61 11.09 -25.50 20.85
C PHE A 61 12.23 -26.48 20.59
N SER A 62 11.94 -27.77 20.85
CA SER A 62 12.77 -28.90 20.44
C SER A 62 12.01 -29.67 19.36
N ALA A 63 12.74 -30.11 18.35
CA ALA A 63 12.24 -30.93 17.27
C ALA A 63 12.89 -32.30 17.38
N GLU A 64 12.06 -33.33 17.39
CA GLU A 64 12.48 -34.74 17.43
C GLU A 64 12.06 -35.44 16.12
N GLY A 65 12.51 -36.67 15.90
CA GLY A 65 12.15 -37.53 14.76
C GLY A 65 13.25 -37.63 13.70
N GLU A 66 12.94 -37.26 12.45
CA GLU A 66 13.89 -37.34 11.32
C GLU A 66 15.16 -36.50 11.51
N VAL A 67 15.04 -35.40 12.27
CA VAL A 67 16.16 -34.52 12.64
C VAL A 67 15.90 -34.04 14.06
N GLU A 68 16.90 -34.18 14.92
CA GLU A 68 16.92 -33.67 16.27
C GLU A 68 17.63 -32.31 16.34
N PHE A 69 16.91 -31.29 16.83
CA PHE A 69 17.49 -29.98 17.11
C PHE A 69 16.67 -29.19 18.14
N LYS A 70 17.32 -28.22 18.76
CA LYS A 70 16.70 -27.22 19.62
C LYS A 70 16.80 -25.86 18.96
N ALA A 71 15.75 -25.06 19.06
CA ALA A 71 15.71 -23.74 18.46
C ALA A 71 15.10 -22.72 19.41
N LEU A 72 15.68 -21.52 19.38
CA LEU A 72 15.17 -20.34 20.05
C LEU A 72 15.19 -19.18 19.06
N LEU A 73 14.00 -18.85 18.55
CA LEU A 73 13.79 -17.77 17.58
C LEU A 73 13.09 -16.57 18.23
N TYR A 74 13.22 -15.41 17.61
CA TYR A 74 12.66 -14.15 18.06
C TYR A 74 12.07 -13.36 16.90
N ILE A 75 10.93 -12.75 17.16
CA ILE A 75 10.34 -11.72 16.31
C ILE A 75 10.70 -10.36 16.93
N PRO A 76 11.46 -9.49 16.24
CA PRO A 76 11.76 -8.14 16.71
C PRO A 76 10.49 -7.28 16.79
N LYS A 77 10.50 -6.26 17.66
CA LYS A 77 9.39 -5.28 17.74
C LYS A 77 9.35 -4.30 16.58
N ARG A 78 10.49 -4.06 15.93
CA ARG A 78 10.64 -3.10 14.85
C ARG A 78 11.42 -3.71 13.70
N ALA A 79 11.03 -3.36 12.49
CA ALA A 79 11.82 -3.70 11.32
C ALA A 79 13.14 -2.90 11.33
N PRO A 80 14.28 -3.53 11.02
CA PRO A 80 15.51 -2.80 10.72
C PRO A 80 15.28 -1.81 9.57
N SER A 81 15.89 -0.63 9.61
CA SER A 81 15.73 0.38 8.55
C SER A 81 16.21 -0.10 7.17
N ASP A 82 17.15 -1.05 7.17
CA ASP A 82 17.71 -1.65 5.96
C ASP A 82 16.98 -2.94 5.53
N ILE A 83 15.83 -3.28 6.12
CA ILE A 83 15.17 -4.60 5.98
C ILE A 83 15.02 -5.02 4.49
N TYR A 84 14.68 -4.10 3.58
CA TYR A 84 14.53 -4.37 2.15
C TYR A 84 15.78 -4.07 1.31
N SER A 85 16.82 -3.47 1.88
CA SER A 85 18.09 -3.24 1.19
C SER A 85 18.75 -4.57 0.86
N ASN A 86 19.15 -4.76 -0.40
CA ASN A 86 19.70 -6.00 -0.92
C ASN A 86 18.81 -7.22 -0.62
N TYR A 87 17.49 -7.06 -0.72
CA TYR A 87 16.51 -8.09 -0.37
C TYR A 87 16.85 -9.48 -0.94
N PHE A 88 17.31 -9.54 -2.19
CA PHE A 88 17.63 -10.80 -2.85
C PHE A 88 18.90 -11.48 -2.34
N ASP A 89 19.83 -10.72 -1.74
CA ASP A 89 21.13 -11.20 -1.23
C ASP A 89 21.19 -11.22 0.30
N LYS A 90 20.08 -10.89 0.98
CA LYS A 90 20.06 -10.72 2.44
C LYS A 90 20.03 -12.07 3.16
N GLN A 91 21.10 -12.36 3.89
CA GLN A 91 21.21 -13.58 4.68
C GLN A 91 20.36 -13.53 5.94
N THR A 92 19.90 -14.69 6.40
CA THR A 92 19.17 -14.79 7.67
C THR A 92 20.09 -14.55 8.86
N SER A 93 19.57 -13.97 9.94
CA SER A 93 20.33 -13.73 11.17
C SER A 93 20.10 -14.81 12.23
N VAL A 94 19.83 -16.04 11.78
CA VAL A 94 19.67 -17.19 12.66
C VAL A 94 21.01 -17.94 12.68
N LYS A 95 21.61 -18.04 13.86
CA LYS A 95 22.89 -18.70 14.06
C LYS A 95 22.71 -20.22 14.12
N VAL A 96 23.59 -20.95 13.44
CA VAL A 96 23.57 -22.42 13.40
C VAL A 96 24.70 -22.95 14.27
N TYR A 97 24.30 -23.75 15.25
CA TYR A 97 25.16 -24.50 16.15
C TYR A 97 25.05 -25.99 15.85
N VAL A 98 26.17 -26.68 16.02
CA VAL A 98 26.24 -28.13 15.99
C VAL A 98 26.92 -28.61 17.25
N ARG A 99 26.20 -29.33 18.10
CA ARG A 99 26.68 -29.74 19.44
C ARG A 99 27.24 -28.55 20.22
N ARG A 100 26.51 -27.42 20.21
CA ARG A 100 26.89 -26.15 20.88
C ARG A 100 28.11 -25.44 20.29
N VAL A 101 28.67 -25.92 19.18
CA VAL A 101 29.74 -25.25 18.44
C VAL A 101 29.11 -24.39 17.36
N LEU A 102 29.39 -23.09 17.36
CA LEU A 102 28.91 -22.19 16.31
C LEU A 102 29.56 -22.59 14.97
N VAL A 103 28.74 -22.98 14.00
CA VAL A 103 29.18 -23.33 12.65
C VAL A 103 28.98 -22.16 11.70
N ALA A 104 27.86 -21.46 11.83
CA ALA A 104 27.56 -20.29 10.99
C ALA A 104 26.77 -19.21 11.73
N ASP A 105 27.24 -17.97 11.66
CA ASP A 105 26.53 -16.79 12.17
C ASP A 105 25.37 -16.34 11.26
N GLN A 106 25.50 -16.61 9.97
CA GLN A 106 24.53 -16.31 8.93
C GLN A 106 24.48 -17.52 8.01
N PHE A 107 23.28 -17.98 7.73
CA PHE A 107 23.06 -19.19 6.95
C PHE A 107 21.92 -18.96 5.96
N ASP A 108 22.26 -19.06 4.68
CA ASP A 108 21.28 -18.98 3.59
C ASP A 108 20.37 -20.22 3.65
N ASP A 109 19.09 -20.07 3.30
CA ASP A 109 18.09 -21.16 3.22
C ASP A 109 17.50 -21.70 4.54
N LEU A 110 17.96 -21.24 5.70
CA LEU A 110 17.37 -21.69 6.97
C LEU A 110 15.96 -21.13 7.22
N LEU A 111 15.74 -19.89 6.79
CA LEU A 111 14.42 -19.27 6.71
C LEU A 111 14.28 -18.62 5.32
N PRO A 112 13.07 -18.61 4.75
CA PRO A 112 12.82 -17.94 3.48
C PRO A 112 13.03 -16.43 3.62
N LYS A 113 13.30 -15.76 2.49
CA LYS A 113 13.66 -14.34 2.44
C LYS A 113 12.62 -13.47 3.12
N TYR A 114 11.33 -13.76 2.96
CA TYR A 114 10.28 -13.01 3.63
C TYR A 114 10.31 -13.10 5.17
N LEU A 115 10.99 -14.08 5.78
CA LEU A 115 11.17 -14.22 7.24
C LEU A 115 12.57 -13.83 7.74
N HIS A 116 13.40 -13.19 6.92
CA HIS A 116 14.78 -12.84 7.29
C HIS A 116 14.93 -11.90 8.51
N PHE A 117 13.84 -11.22 8.91
CA PHE A 117 13.81 -10.38 10.11
C PHE A 117 13.84 -11.20 11.41
N VAL A 118 13.48 -12.49 11.36
CA VAL A 118 13.55 -13.40 12.50
C VAL A 118 15.01 -13.60 12.93
N LYS A 119 15.25 -13.48 14.22
CA LYS A 119 16.57 -13.65 14.85
C LYS A 119 16.58 -14.92 15.69
N GLY A 120 17.73 -15.51 15.95
CA GLY A 120 17.80 -16.59 16.93
C GLY A 120 18.93 -17.56 16.71
N VAL A 121 18.75 -18.76 17.27
CA VAL A 121 19.70 -19.86 17.22
C VAL A 121 19.01 -21.18 16.93
N VAL A 122 19.72 -22.05 16.24
CA VAL A 122 19.36 -23.45 16.01
C VAL A 122 20.57 -24.31 16.35
N ASP A 123 20.39 -25.31 17.21
CA ASP A 123 21.44 -26.22 17.66
C ASP A 123 21.02 -27.66 17.36
N SER A 124 21.75 -28.33 16.47
CA SER A 124 21.44 -29.69 16.02
C SER A 124 22.61 -30.63 16.29
N ASP A 125 22.32 -31.81 16.82
CA ASP A 125 23.34 -32.84 17.08
C ASP A 125 23.58 -33.75 15.85
N ASP A 126 22.67 -33.70 14.88
CA ASP A 126 22.62 -34.52 13.65
C ASP A 126 23.32 -33.87 12.44
N LEU A 127 23.65 -32.58 12.54
CA LEU A 127 24.40 -31.91 11.48
C LEU A 127 25.88 -32.32 11.55
N PRO A 128 26.54 -32.54 10.39
CA PRO A 128 27.93 -32.95 10.37
C PRO A 128 28.88 -31.78 10.67
N LEU A 129 29.72 -31.92 11.72
CA LEU A 129 30.65 -30.90 12.20
C LEU A 129 31.76 -30.51 11.20
N ASN A 130 32.21 -31.46 10.36
CA ASN A 130 33.42 -31.32 9.52
C ASN A 130 33.10 -30.87 8.09
N VAL A 131 32.03 -30.11 7.90
CA VAL A 131 31.47 -29.84 6.58
C VAL A 131 31.53 -28.34 6.31
N SER A 132 32.04 -27.95 5.13
CA SER A 132 32.11 -26.53 4.76
C SER A 132 30.70 -25.92 4.72
N ARG A 133 30.59 -24.59 4.85
CA ARG A 133 29.27 -23.92 4.79
C ARG A 133 28.50 -24.26 3.51
N GLU A 134 29.19 -24.33 2.37
CA GLU A 134 28.61 -24.72 1.08
C GLU A 134 28.11 -26.19 1.07
N GLN A 135 28.88 -27.10 1.66
CA GLN A 135 28.46 -28.50 1.75
C GLN A 135 27.32 -28.70 2.75
N LEU A 136 27.23 -27.86 3.81
CA LEU A 136 26.13 -27.89 4.76
C LEU A 136 24.83 -27.49 4.05
N GLN A 137 24.85 -26.44 3.21
CA GLN A 137 23.69 -25.93 2.47
C GLN A 137 23.01 -27.00 1.60
N GLN A 138 23.80 -27.89 1.00
CA GLN A 138 23.28 -28.96 0.13
C GLN A 138 22.66 -30.13 0.92
N HIS A 139 22.74 -30.11 2.25
CA HIS A 139 22.31 -31.22 3.08
C HIS A 139 20.79 -31.24 3.27
N LYS A 140 20.15 -32.36 2.93
CA LYS A 140 18.69 -32.55 3.01
C LYS A 140 18.08 -32.24 4.39
N ILE A 141 18.86 -32.45 5.46
CA ILE A 141 18.48 -32.15 6.85
C ILE A 141 18.06 -30.69 7.01
N LEU A 142 18.77 -29.74 6.38
CA LEU A 142 18.46 -28.32 6.54
C LEU A 142 17.09 -27.95 5.97
N ASN A 143 16.64 -28.61 4.90
CA ASN A 143 15.29 -28.40 4.38
C ASN A 143 14.22 -28.83 5.40
N VAL A 144 14.47 -29.90 6.17
CA VAL A 144 13.56 -30.36 7.23
C VAL A 144 13.56 -29.38 8.40
N ILE A 145 14.74 -28.92 8.81
CA ILE A 145 14.90 -27.89 9.85
C ILE A 145 14.15 -26.61 9.43
N SER A 146 14.44 -26.09 8.23
CA SER A 146 13.82 -24.89 7.65
C SER A 146 12.30 -24.98 7.66
N LYS A 147 11.70 -26.08 7.16
CA LYS A 147 10.24 -26.30 7.21
C LYS A 147 9.67 -26.25 8.63
N LYS A 148 10.36 -26.86 9.61
CA LYS A 148 9.93 -26.84 11.01
C LYS A 148 10.04 -25.42 11.60
N LEU A 149 11.10 -24.66 11.31
CA LEU A 149 11.28 -23.28 11.75
C LEU A 149 10.20 -22.36 11.16
N VAL A 150 10.00 -22.41 9.83
CA VAL A 150 8.96 -21.62 9.13
C VAL A 150 7.59 -21.89 9.74
N ARG A 151 7.24 -23.17 9.94
CA ARG A 151 5.96 -23.55 10.56
C ARG A 151 5.81 -22.93 11.94
N LYS A 152 6.80 -23.06 12.83
CA LYS A 152 6.73 -22.51 14.19
C LYS A 152 6.67 -20.98 14.22
N THR A 153 7.37 -20.32 13.31
CA THR A 153 7.32 -18.87 13.13
C THR A 153 5.91 -18.42 12.72
N LEU A 154 5.33 -19.02 11.68
CA LEU A 154 3.98 -18.67 11.22
C LEU A 154 2.90 -19.01 12.26
N ASP A 155 3.02 -20.13 12.96
CA ASP A 155 2.11 -20.52 14.04
C ASP A 155 2.14 -19.47 15.18
N THR A 156 3.33 -18.94 15.50
CA THR A 156 3.48 -17.88 16.52
C THR A 156 2.86 -16.56 16.06
N MET A 157 3.11 -16.13 14.82
CA MET A 157 2.46 -14.94 14.24
C MET A 157 0.94 -15.10 14.23
N ARG A 158 0.45 -16.30 13.92
CA ARG A 158 -0.97 -16.61 13.94
C ARG A 158 -1.54 -16.56 15.35
N LYS A 159 -0.80 -17.04 16.36
CA LYS A 159 -1.20 -16.90 17.76
C LYS A 159 -1.34 -15.43 18.16
N LEU A 160 -0.32 -14.60 17.87
CA LEU A 160 -0.38 -13.15 18.12
C LEU A 160 -1.61 -12.50 17.46
N SER A 161 -1.90 -12.90 16.22
CA SER A 161 -3.09 -12.44 15.48
C SER A 161 -4.39 -12.80 16.20
N VAL A 162 -4.54 -14.06 16.62
CA VAL A 162 -5.77 -14.56 17.25
C VAL A 162 -5.95 -13.98 18.65
N ASP A 163 -4.89 -13.90 19.44
CA ASP A 163 -4.94 -13.36 20.80
C ASP A 163 -5.33 -11.88 20.76
N ALA A 164 -4.74 -11.08 19.86
CA ALA A 164 -5.12 -9.68 19.67
C ALA A 164 -6.58 -9.48 19.24
N LEU A 165 -7.13 -10.39 18.44
CA LEU A 165 -8.55 -10.34 18.05
C LEU A 165 -9.46 -10.66 19.24
N LYS A 166 -9.12 -11.68 20.04
CA LYS A 166 -9.87 -12.06 21.24
C LYS A 166 -9.87 -10.95 22.29
N GLU A 167 -8.71 -10.37 22.58
CA GLU A 167 -8.58 -9.24 23.50
C GLU A 167 -9.48 -8.07 23.07
N ARG A 168 -9.53 -7.78 21.77
CA ARG A 168 -10.42 -6.75 21.23
C ARG A 168 -11.89 -7.11 21.38
N GLU A 169 -12.29 -8.33 21.05
CA GLU A 169 -13.67 -8.79 21.21
C GLU A 169 -14.13 -8.78 22.67
N GLU A 170 -13.25 -9.12 23.60
CA GLU A 170 -13.51 -9.05 25.05
C GLU A 170 -13.69 -7.60 25.50
N MET A 171 -12.83 -6.68 25.05
CA MET A 171 -12.98 -5.24 25.33
C MET A 171 -14.26 -4.64 24.71
N GLU A 172 -14.63 -5.04 23.50
CA GLU A 172 -15.88 -4.60 22.84
C GLU A 172 -17.11 -5.06 23.67
N LYS A 173 -17.12 -6.32 24.15
CA LYS A 173 -18.18 -6.84 25.02
C LYS A 173 -18.22 -6.18 26.40
N GLU A 174 -17.07 -5.92 27.00
CA GLU A 174 -16.98 -5.21 28.28
C GLU A 174 -17.53 -3.79 28.14
N LEU A 175 -17.19 -3.09 27.06
CA LEU A 175 -17.69 -1.75 26.77
C LEU A 175 -19.22 -1.70 26.62
N GLU A 176 -19.83 -2.71 25.98
CA GLU A 176 -21.28 -2.81 25.82
C GLU A 176 -22.02 -3.01 27.15
N GLN A 177 -21.41 -3.72 28.10
CA GLN A 177 -22.00 -4.06 29.39
C GLN A 177 -21.65 -3.08 30.51
N GLU A 178 -20.61 -2.27 30.33
CA GLU A 178 -20.19 -1.29 31.32
C GLU A 178 -21.23 -0.18 31.48
N GLU A 179 -21.44 0.29 32.70
CA GLU A 179 -22.37 1.38 33.01
C GLU A 179 -21.61 2.63 33.47
N ASP A 180 -20.40 2.46 34.02
CA ASP A 180 -19.55 3.55 34.46
C ASP A 180 -18.97 4.35 33.28
N GLU A 181 -19.33 5.63 33.19
CA GLU A 181 -18.91 6.54 32.12
C GLU A 181 -17.39 6.77 32.05
N ALA A 182 -16.67 6.71 33.19
CA ALA A 182 -15.22 6.87 33.19
C ALA A 182 -14.54 5.62 32.61
N LYS A 183 -15.00 4.43 33.01
CA LYS A 183 -14.50 3.16 32.44
C LYS A 183 -14.87 2.98 30.97
N LYS A 184 -16.07 3.39 30.55
CA LYS A 184 -16.42 3.42 29.12
C LYS A 184 -15.43 4.23 28.29
N LYS A 185 -15.10 5.44 28.76
CA LYS A 185 -14.11 6.30 28.09
C LYS A 185 -12.72 5.66 28.06
N GLU A 186 -12.33 4.97 29.13
CA GLU A 186 -11.07 4.24 29.18
C GLU A 186 -11.04 3.08 28.18
N LEU A 187 -12.08 2.24 28.13
CA LEU A 187 -12.21 1.12 27.19
C LEU A 187 -12.25 1.61 25.73
N GLN A 188 -13.01 2.68 25.44
CA GLN A 188 -13.02 3.32 24.12
C GLN A 188 -11.64 3.82 23.72
N LYS A 189 -10.87 4.39 24.66
CA LYS A 189 -9.49 4.81 24.39
C LYS A 189 -8.61 3.61 24.07
N LYS A 190 -8.68 2.52 24.86
CA LYS A 190 -7.91 1.29 24.62
C LYS A 190 -8.27 0.64 23.27
N LEU A 191 -9.53 0.65 22.88
CA LEU A 191 -9.99 0.11 21.59
C LEU A 191 -9.50 0.92 20.38
N LYS A 192 -9.09 2.18 20.57
CA LYS A 192 -8.44 3.01 19.55
C LYS A 192 -6.92 2.80 19.49
N GLU A 193 -6.32 2.22 20.52
CA GLU A 193 -4.90 1.93 20.53
C GLU A 193 -4.61 0.67 19.69
N LYS A 194 -3.49 0.69 18.96
CA LYS A 194 -3.07 -0.47 18.17
C LYS A 194 -2.75 -1.64 19.09
N SER A 195 -3.37 -2.78 18.82
CA SER A 195 -3.04 -4.07 19.41
C SER A 195 -1.59 -4.48 19.12
N VAL A 196 -1.11 -5.50 19.83
CA VAL A 196 0.22 -6.07 19.61
C VAL A 196 0.39 -6.55 18.17
N TYR A 197 -0.63 -7.17 17.60
CA TYR A 197 -0.58 -7.66 16.24
C TYR A 197 -0.65 -6.55 15.19
N GLU A 198 -1.44 -5.50 15.41
CA GLU A 198 -1.48 -4.36 14.48
C GLU A 198 -0.11 -3.67 14.40
N ARG A 199 0.58 -3.50 15.53
CA ARG A 199 1.97 -2.98 15.53
C ARG A 199 2.94 -3.90 14.80
N PHE A 200 2.81 -5.23 14.99
CA PHE A 200 3.59 -6.19 14.21
C PHE A 200 3.30 -6.07 12.71
N TYR A 201 2.03 -5.93 12.35
CA TYR A 201 1.61 -5.82 10.96
C TYR A 201 2.15 -4.53 10.33
N ASP A 202 2.13 -3.40 11.02
CA ASP A 202 2.72 -2.14 10.53
C ASP A 202 4.20 -2.31 10.12
N GLU A 203 4.96 -3.08 10.92
CA GLU A 203 6.39 -3.27 10.73
C GLU A 203 6.71 -4.32 9.65
N PHE A 204 5.90 -5.39 9.56
CA PHE A 204 6.22 -6.59 8.77
C PHE A 204 5.16 -6.98 7.73
N SER A 205 4.15 -6.16 7.45
CA SER A 205 3.09 -6.48 6.46
C SER A 205 3.67 -6.78 5.07
N ARG A 206 4.67 -6.01 4.62
CA ARG A 206 5.30 -6.22 3.30
C ARG A 206 6.01 -7.56 3.25
N ASN A 207 6.67 -7.97 4.33
CA ASN A 207 7.24 -9.31 4.44
C ASN A 207 6.15 -10.40 4.30
N LEU A 208 5.01 -10.24 4.97
CA LEU A 208 3.90 -11.21 4.82
C LEU A 208 3.37 -11.27 3.38
N LYS A 209 3.24 -10.12 2.72
CA LYS A 209 2.78 -10.02 1.32
C LYS A 209 3.80 -10.63 0.34
N LEU A 210 5.10 -10.42 0.56
CA LEU A 210 6.17 -11.10 -0.18
C LEU A 210 6.09 -12.62 0.02
N GLY A 211 5.86 -13.08 1.25
CA GLY A 211 5.64 -14.50 1.51
C GLY A 211 4.45 -15.06 0.72
N CYS A 212 3.35 -14.32 0.59
CA CYS A 212 2.20 -14.77 -0.22
C CYS A 212 2.55 -14.92 -1.72
N TYR A 213 3.49 -14.10 -2.19
CA TYR A 213 3.99 -14.13 -3.57
C TYR A 213 4.97 -15.28 -3.81
N GLU A 214 5.90 -15.50 -2.88
CA GLU A 214 7.06 -16.40 -3.03
C GLU A 214 6.82 -17.82 -2.51
N ASP A 215 6.01 -18.01 -1.46
CA ASP A 215 5.88 -19.28 -0.74
C ASP A 215 4.51 -19.94 -0.98
N ASP A 216 4.40 -20.64 -2.11
CA ASP A 216 3.22 -21.41 -2.50
C ASP A 216 2.76 -22.39 -1.40
N THR A 217 3.70 -22.98 -0.66
CA THR A 217 3.41 -24.02 0.35
C THR A 217 2.75 -23.43 1.59
N ASN A 218 3.14 -22.23 2.00
CA ASN A 218 2.60 -21.56 3.18
C ASN A 218 1.62 -20.41 2.87
N ARG A 219 1.34 -20.12 1.60
CA ARG A 219 0.45 -19.03 1.15
C ARG A 219 -0.87 -18.96 1.94
N ASN A 220 -1.57 -20.09 2.10
CA ASN A 220 -2.83 -20.11 2.83
C ASN A 220 -2.71 -19.71 4.30
N LYS A 221 -1.57 -20.02 4.95
CA LYS A 221 -1.30 -19.57 6.33
C LYS A 221 -0.97 -18.08 6.37
N LEU A 222 -0.20 -17.59 5.39
CA LEU A 222 0.18 -16.19 5.27
C LEU A 222 -1.03 -15.29 4.99
N LEU A 223 -1.98 -15.72 4.15
CA LEU A 223 -3.22 -15.00 3.89
C LEU A 223 -4.04 -14.77 5.16
N LYS A 224 -4.05 -15.75 6.07
CA LYS A 224 -4.70 -15.65 7.38
C LYS A 224 -4.01 -14.66 8.34
N LEU A 225 -2.83 -14.16 7.98
CA LEU A 225 -2.09 -13.12 8.71
C LEU A 225 -2.34 -11.72 8.12
N LEU A 226 -2.86 -11.61 6.91
CA LEU A 226 -3.12 -10.31 6.28
C LEU A 226 -4.27 -9.56 6.96
N ARG A 227 -4.25 -8.24 6.80
CA ARG A 227 -5.26 -7.29 7.29
C ARG A 227 -5.65 -6.35 6.16
N PHE A 228 -6.95 -6.12 6.05
CA PHE A 228 -7.54 -5.31 4.98
C PHE A 228 -8.60 -4.36 5.54
N HIS A 229 -8.83 -3.25 4.86
CA HIS A 229 -10.03 -2.44 5.07
C HIS A 229 -11.15 -2.93 4.15
N THR A 230 -12.39 -2.57 4.46
CA THR A 230 -13.55 -2.89 3.62
C THR A 230 -14.47 -1.70 3.50
N SER A 231 -15.42 -1.75 2.58
CA SER A 231 -16.49 -0.75 2.45
C SER A 231 -17.37 -0.64 3.70
N LYS A 232 -17.34 -1.62 4.62
CA LYS A 232 -18.13 -1.63 5.86
C LYS A 232 -17.29 -1.51 7.14
N SER A 233 -15.96 -1.67 7.08
CA SER A 233 -15.10 -1.64 8.27
C SER A 233 -14.79 -0.22 8.76
N GLY A 234 -14.87 0.78 7.89
CA GLY A 234 -14.45 2.14 8.18
C GLY A 234 -12.92 2.32 8.19
N PRO A 235 -12.43 3.56 8.38
CA PRO A 235 -11.00 3.88 8.27
C PRO A 235 -10.16 3.36 9.43
N GLU A 236 -10.74 3.15 10.60
CA GLU A 236 -10.01 2.78 11.83
C GLU A 236 -9.90 1.27 12.06
N ARG A 237 -10.71 0.46 11.37
CA ARG A 237 -10.77 -1.00 11.60
C ARG A 237 -10.32 -1.75 10.36
N SER A 238 -9.33 -2.60 10.54
CA SER A 238 -8.98 -3.65 9.59
C SER A 238 -9.65 -4.97 9.97
N VAL A 239 -9.84 -5.84 8.98
CA VAL A 239 -10.44 -7.17 9.11
C VAL A 239 -9.50 -8.24 8.58
N THR A 240 -9.73 -9.50 8.95
CA THR A 240 -9.05 -10.65 8.36
C THR A 240 -9.85 -11.16 7.16
N LEU A 241 -9.20 -11.88 6.24
CA LEU A 241 -9.93 -12.55 5.16
C LEU A 241 -10.93 -13.58 5.69
N GLU A 242 -10.61 -14.25 6.80
CA GLU A 242 -11.52 -15.22 7.42
C GLU A 242 -12.79 -14.55 7.95
N SER A 243 -12.66 -13.41 8.65
CA SER A 243 -13.83 -12.71 9.17
C SER A 243 -14.64 -12.04 8.05
N PHE A 244 -13.99 -11.63 6.98
CA PHE A 244 -14.66 -11.16 5.76
C PHE A 244 -15.45 -12.29 5.10
N VAL A 245 -14.81 -13.43 4.81
CA VAL A 245 -15.45 -14.57 4.14
C VAL A 245 -16.57 -15.18 4.97
N ALA A 246 -16.41 -15.25 6.28
CA ALA A 246 -17.46 -15.75 7.19
C ALA A 246 -18.74 -14.91 7.17
N LYS A 247 -18.67 -13.64 6.76
CA LYS A 247 -19.82 -12.72 6.66
C LYS A 247 -20.41 -12.65 5.26
N LEU A 248 -19.80 -13.32 4.27
CA LEU A 248 -20.30 -13.26 2.90
C LEU A 248 -21.68 -13.92 2.79
N PRO A 249 -22.65 -13.28 2.11
CA PRO A 249 -23.92 -13.90 1.79
C PRO A 249 -23.75 -15.24 1.04
N GLU A 250 -24.66 -16.19 1.25
CA GLU A 250 -24.60 -17.50 0.58
C GLU A 250 -24.64 -17.38 -0.95
N ASN A 251 -25.38 -16.39 -1.47
CA ASN A 251 -25.49 -16.10 -2.90
C ASN A 251 -24.30 -15.31 -3.47
N GLN A 252 -23.28 -15.00 -2.67
CA GLN A 252 -22.07 -14.32 -3.13
C GLN A 252 -20.91 -15.32 -3.35
N PRO A 253 -20.62 -15.72 -4.60
CA PRO A 253 -19.60 -16.74 -4.88
C PRO A 253 -18.16 -16.22 -4.77
N ASN A 254 -17.95 -14.90 -4.90
CA ASN A 254 -16.64 -14.29 -5.05
C ASN A 254 -16.34 -13.24 -3.97
N ILE A 255 -15.06 -13.03 -3.70
CA ILE A 255 -14.54 -11.91 -2.90
C ILE A 255 -14.35 -10.73 -3.84
N TYR A 256 -15.21 -9.70 -3.73
CA TYR A 256 -15.02 -8.47 -4.50
C TYR A 256 -14.00 -7.57 -3.84
N TYR A 257 -13.10 -7.00 -4.63
CA TYR A 257 -12.09 -6.06 -4.13
C TYR A 257 -11.91 -4.83 -5.03
N ALA A 258 -11.40 -3.76 -4.45
CA ALA A 258 -11.00 -2.53 -5.15
C ALA A 258 -9.61 -2.10 -4.68
N ALA A 259 -8.77 -1.64 -5.61
CA ALA A 259 -7.43 -1.15 -5.33
C ALA A 259 -7.32 0.36 -5.59
N GLY A 260 -6.71 1.09 -4.66
CA GLY A 260 -6.60 2.56 -4.75
C GLY A 260 -5.75 3.12 -3.62
N GLU A 261 -5.66 4.45 -3.53
CA GLU A 261 -4.76 5.12 -2.58
C GLU A 261 -5.39 5.32 -1.20
N SER A 262 -6.72 5.38 -1.14
CA SER A 262 -7.45 5.54 0.11
C SER A 262 -8.84 4.91 0.04
N ALA A 263 -9.34 4.49 1.21
CA ALA A 263 -10.70 3.98 1.34
C ALA A 263 -11.75 5.06 0.93
N GLU A 264 -11.49 6.34 1.23
CA GLU A 264 -12.39 7.43 0.88
C GLU A 264 -12.55 7.57 -0.64
N GLN A 265 -11.43 7.53 -1.38
CA GLN A 265 -11.45 7.59 -2.84
C GLN A 265 -12.22 6.40 -3.42
N LEU A 266 -11.96 5.19 -2.92
CA LEU A 266 -12.63 3.97 -3.40
C LEU A 266 -14.13 3.99 -3.13
N MET A 267 -14.56 4.51 -1.98
CA MET A 267 -15.99 4.66 -1.64
C MET A 267 -16.73 5.62 -2.58
N LYS A 268 -16.02 6.58 -3.19
CA LYS A 268 -16.58 7.57 -4.13
C LYS A 268 -16.41 7.15 -5.60
N ALA A 269 -15.74 6.04 -5.87
CA ALA A 269 -15.44 5.60 -7.22
C ALA A 269 -16.72 5.17 -7.97
N PRO A 270 -16.87 5.48 -9.27
CA PRO A 270 -18.04 5.08 -10.07
C PRO A 270 -18.31 3.57 -10.03
N GLU A 271 -17.26 2.76 -9.99
CA GLU A 271 -17.34 1.30 -10.00
C GLU A 271 -17.93 0.71 -8.71
N MET A 272 -17.92 1.49 -7.63
CA MET A 272 -18.41 1.12 -6.29
C MET A 272 -19.93 1.26 -6.18
N GLN A 273 -20.58 2.04 -7.05
CA GLN A 273 -21.97 2.47 -6.91
C GLN A 273 -22.97 1.32 -6.77
N ILE A 274 -22.92 0.31 -7.63
CA ILE A 274 -23.85 -0.83 -7.55
C ILE A 274 -23.66 -1.67 -6.29
N PHE A 275 -22.42 -1.80 -5.84
CA PHE A 275 -22.08 -2.62 -4.68
C PHE A 275 -22.59 -1.96 -3.41
N LEU A 276 -22.47 -0.62 -3.30
CA LEU A 276 -23.11 0.14 -2.22
C LEU A 276 -24.64 0.00 -2.28
N LYS A 277 -25.22 0.13 -3.48
CA LYS A 277 -26.68 0.01 -3.68
C LYS A 277 -27.22 -1.38 -3.31
N LYS A 278 -26.48 -2.44 -3.61
CA LYS A 278 -26.83 -3.83 -3.28
C LYS A 278 -26.30 -4.29 -1.90
N ASP A 279 -25.72 -3.38 -1.11
CA ASP A 279 -25.08 -3.66 0.18
C ASP A 279 -24.03 -4.81 0.15
N ILE A 280 -23.31 -4.92 -0.97
CA ILE A 280 -22.25 -5.90 -1.18
C ILE A 280 -20.95 -5.35 -0.60
N GLU A 281 -20.36 -6.07 0.34
CA GLU A 281 -19.10 -5.68 0.97
C GLU A 281 -17.92 -5.89 0.00
N VAL A 282 -17.03 -4.89 -0.09
CA VAL A 282 -15.86 -4.89 -0.96
C VAL A 282 -14.59 -4.74 -0.12
N LEU A 283 -13.61 -5.60 -0.38
CA LEU A 283 -12.29 -5.57 0.22
C LEU A 283 -11.44 -4.45 -0.41
N PHE A 284 -10.78 -3.63 0.40
CA PHE A 284 -9.92 -2.55 -0.08
C PHE A 284 -8.43 -2.93 -0.01
N LEU A 285 -7.76 -2.74 -1.15
CA LEU A 285 -6.34 -2.94 -1.36
C LEU A 285 -5.68 -1.56 -1.47
N LEU A 286 -5.08 -1.11 -0.36
CA LEU A 286 -4.65 0.29 -0.22
C LEU A 286 -3.14 0.47 -0.39
N GLU A 287 -2.37 -0.62 -0.36
CA GLU A 287 -0.93 -0.59 -0.56
C GLU A 287 -0.55 -1.08 -1.96
N ALA A 288 0.57 -0.57 -2.49
CA ALA A 288 1.07 -0.94 -3.82
C ALA A 288 1.33 -2.45 -4.01
N MET A 289 1.62 -3.18 -2.92
CA MET A 289 1.87 -4.62 -2.98
C MET A 289 0.59 -5.47 -2.92
N ASP A 290 -0.55 -4.87 -2.57
CA ASP A 290 -1.77 -5.62 -2.30
C ASP A 290 -2.34 -6.25 -3.58
N GLU A 291 -2.53 -5.45 -4.63
CA GLU A 291 -3.13 -5.95 -5.87
C GLU A 291 -2.27 -7.04 -6.54
N PRO A 292 -0.94 -6.88 -6.73
CA PRO A 292 -0.09 -7.96 -7.24
C PRO A 292 -0.15 -9.22 -6.37
N CYS A 293 -0.19 -9.07 -5.05
CA CYS A 293 -0.29 -10.19 -4.11
C CYS A 293 -1.61 -10.97 -4.29
N ILE A 294 -2.74 -10.27 -4.30
CA ILE A 294 -4.07 -10.88 -4.47
C ILE A 294 -4.22 -11.55 -5.84
N GLN A 295 -3.71 -10.93 -6.91
CA GLN A 295 -3.71 -11.54 -8.25
C GLN A 295 -2.94 -12.87 -8.31
N ARG A 296 -1.86 -13.02 -7.53
CA ARG A 296 -1.08 -14.27 -7.45
C ARG A 296 -1.81 -15.37 -6.67
N VAL A 297 -2.60 -15.01 -5.67
CA VAL A 297 -3.29 -15.93 -4.75
C VAL A 297 -4.48 -16.64 -5.39
N MET A 298 -5.16 -16.00 -6.36
CA MET A 298 -6.33 -16.48 -7.10
C MET A 298 -7.62 -16.66 -6.27
N ASP A 299 -7.59 -17.45 -5.19
CA ASP A 299 -8.75 -17.73 -4.33
C ASP A 299 -8.39 -17.82 -2.83
N PHE A 300 -9.42 -17.73 -1.99
CA PHE A 300 -9.33 -18.01 -0.56
C PHE A 300 -10.58 -18.78 -0.12
N GLU A 301 -10.37 -19.95 0.48
CA GLU A 301 -11.44 -20.86 0.94
C GLU A 301 -12.48 -21.17 -0.17
N GLY A 302 -11.98 -21.33 -1.40
CA GLY A 302 -12.79 -21.66 -2.58
C GLY A 302 -13.50 -20.48 -3.23
N LYS A 303 -13.39 -19.26 -2.67
CA LYS A 303 -13.94 -18.03 -3.26
C LYS A 303 -12.87 -17.26 -4.02
N LYS A 304 -13.14 -16.94 -5.28
CA LYS A 304 -12.20 -16.22 -6.14
C LYS A 304 -12.16 -14.74 -5.81
N PHE A 305 -11.00 -14.12 -5.95
CA PHE A 305 -10.86 -12.66 -5.91
C PHE A 305 -11.28 -12.05 -7.24
N VAL A 306 -12.21 -11.11 -7.23
CA VAL A 306 -12.72 -10.42 -8.42
C VAL A 306 -12.62 -8.90 -8.20
N SER A 307 -11.86 -8.23 -9.06
CA SER A 307 -11.77 -6.77 -8.98
C SER A 307 -13.05 -6.13 -9.47
N ILE A 308 -13.55 -5.14 -8.73
CA ILE A 308 -14.66 -4.30 -9.19
C ILE A 308 -14.21 -3.25 -10.21
N GLN A 309 -12.92 -3.13 -10.49
CA GLN A 309 -12.33 -2.17 -11.43
C GLN A 309 -11.90 -2.84 -12.75
N LYS A 310 -12.17 -4.14 -12.90
CA LYS A 310 -11.78 -4.94 -14.06
C LYS A 310 -12.92 -5.82 -14.57
N GLY A 311 -12.88 -6.13 -15.86
CA GLY A 311 -13.68 -7.19 -16.50
C GLY A 311 -15.18 -7.03 -16.29
N ASP A 312 -15.95 -8.09 -16.58
CA ASP A 312 -17.38 -8.13 -16.32
C ASP A 312 -17.65 -8.53 -14.86
N VAL A 313 -18.42 -7.72 -14.13
CA VAL A 313 -18.79 -8.06 -12.75
C VAL A 313 -19.97 -9.02 -12.78
N GLN A 314 -19.75 -10.20 -12.19
CA GLN A 314 -20.81 -11.18 -11.97
C GLN A 314 -21.60 -10.78 -10.73
N LEU A 315 -22.69 -10.04 -10.90
CA LEU A 315 -23.63 -9.73 -9.83
C LEU A 315 -24.81 -10.69 -9.87
N ASP A 316 -25.38 -11.01 -8.70
CA ASP A 316 -26.66 -11.71 -8.66
C ASP A 316 -27.74 -10.81 -9.28
N GLN A 317 -28.49 -11.39 -10.21
CA GLN A 317 -29.50 -10.71 -11.01
C GLN A 317 -30.72 -11.61 -11.15
N THR A 318 -31.87 -11.00 -10.93
CA THR A 318 -33.18 -11.58 -11.26
C THR A 318 -33.31 -11.78 -12.77
N GLU A 319 -34.20 -12.69 -13.19
CA GLU A 319 -34.48 -12.91 -14.63
C GLU A 319 -35.02 -11.65 -15.33
N GLU A 320 -35.69 -10.76 -14.59
CA GLU A 320 -36.15 -9.47 -15.11
C GLU A 320 -34.99 -8.49 -15.32
N GLU A 321 -34.05 -8.38 -14.37
CA GLU A 321 -32.84 -7.58 -14.53
C GLU A 321 -32.04 -8.06 -15.75
N LYS A 322 -31.86 -9.37 -15.92
CA LYS A 322 -31.17 -9.95 -17.09
C LYS A 322 -31.87 -9.62 -18.41
N LYS A 323 -33.20 -9.69 -18.46
CA LYS A 323 -33.99 -9.32 -19.65
C LYS A 323 -33.86 -7.83 -19.96
N THR A 324 -33.93 -7.00 -18.93
CA THR A 324 -33.79 -5.54 -19.06
C THR A 324 -32.40 -5.17 -19.57
N GLU A 325 -31.35 -5.77 -19.01
CA GLU A 325 -29.97 -5.58 -19.48
C GLU A 325 -29.82 -5.92 -20.96
N LYS A 326 -30.33 -7.08 -21.41
CA LYS A 326 -30.30 -7.47 -22.83
C LYS A 326 -31.02 -6.47 -23.74
N ARG A 327 -32.17 -5.94 -23.29
CA ARG A 327 -32.93 -4.92 -24.03
C ARG A 327 -32.16 -3.60 -24.11
N LEU A 328 -31.55 -3.16 -23.01
CA LEU A 328 -30.76 -1.94 -22.95
C LEU A 328 -29.52 -2.06 -23.85
N LYS A 329 -28.78 -3.17 -23.79
CA LYS A 329 -27.65 -3.43 -24.70
C LYS A 329 -28.07 -3.29 -26.16
N LYS A 330 -29.18 -3.92 -26.56
CA LYS A 330 -29.70 -3.82 -27.94
C LYS A 330 -30.14 -2.40 -28.31
N ALA A 331 -30.77 -1.68 -27.39
CA ALA A 331 -31.26 -0.31 -27.66
C ALA A 331 -30.12 0.71 -27.80
N PHE A 332 -29.02 0.52 -27.05
CA PHE A 332 -27.87 1.42 -27.04
C PHE A 332 -26.79 1.04 -28.06
N GLU A 333 -26.89 -0.10 -28.74
CA GLU A 333 -25.93 -0.57 -29.76
C GLU A 333 -25.46 0.50 -30.77
N PRO A 334 -26.35 1.39 -31.31
CA PRO A 334 -25.91 2.46 -32.20
C PRO A 334 -24.93 3.43 -31.53
N LEU A 335 -25.21 3.83 -30.28
CA LEU A 335 -24.32 4.71 -29.51
C LEU A 335 -23.01 4.01 -29.15
N LEU A 336 -23.06 2.74 -28.74
CA LEU A 336 -21.86 1.96 -28.40
C LEU A 336 -20.91 1.87 -29.60
N SER A 337 -21.45 1.58 -30.78
CA SER A 337 -20.67 1.45 -32.03
C SER A 337 -20.07 2.79 -32.47
N TRP A 338 -20.87 3.85 -32.44
CA TRP A 338 -20.41 5.21 -32.76
C TRP A 338 -19.29 5.67 -31.82
N TRP A 339 -19.46 5.48 -30.51
CA TRP A 339 -18.48 5.92 -29.52
C TRP A 339 -17.20 5.07 -29.57
N LYS A 340 -17.32 3.77 -29.88
CA LYS A 340 -16.16 2.91 -30.12
C LYS A 340 -15.35 3.36 -31.35
N LYS A 341 -16.02 3.77 -32.43
CA LYS A 341 -15.37 4.36 -33.61
C LYS A 341 -14.68 5.68 -33.28
N LEU A 342 -15.33 6.52 -32.47
CA LEU A 342 -14.78 7.81 -32.01
C LEU A 342 -13.51 7.65 -31.16
N LEU A 343 -13.49 6.68 -30.24
CA LEU A 343 -12.35 6.45 -29.34
C LEU A 343 -11.25 5.58 -29.94
N GLY A 344 -11.53 4.83 -31.01
CA GLY A 344 -10.54 4.03 -31.73
C GLY A 344 -9.82 3.04 -30.82
N GLU A 345 -8.48 3.11 -30.80
CA GLU A 345 -7.60 2.24 -30.01
C GLU A 345 -7.48 2.62 -28.53
N LYS A 346 -8.04 3.77 -28.11
CA LYS A 346 -8.00 4.21 -26.71
C LYS A 346 -8.77 3.29 -25.76
N VAL A 347 -9.72 2.53 -26.29
CA VAL A 347 -10.52 1.54 -25.56
C VAL A 347 -10.57 0.25 -26.35
N THR A 348 -10.68 -0.88 -25.67
CA THR A 348 -10.95 -2.18 -26.29
C THR A 348 -12.42 -2.33 -26.65
N LYS A 349 -13.32 -1.83 -25.78
CA LYS A 349 -14.76 -1.98 -25.90
C LYS A 349 -15.49 -0.78 -25.30
N VAL A 350 -16.67 -0.49 -25.85
CA VAL A 350 -17.67 0.38 -25.22
C VAL A 350 -18.90 -0.45 -24.92
N GLU A 351 -19.42 -0.41 -23.70
CA GLU A 351 -20.58 -1.23 -23.32
C GLU A 351 -21.52 -0.58 -22.30
N VAL A 352 -22.73 -1.12 -22.19
CA VAL A 352 -23.67 -0.75 -21.14
C VAL A 352 -23.17 -1.32 -19.81
N SER A 353 -23.01 -0.44 -18.81
CA SER A 353 -22.53 -0.81 -17.48
C SER A 353 -23.53 -1.67 -16.71
N LYS A 354 -23.00 -2.58 -15.91
CA LYS A 354 -23.74 -3.25 -14.82
C LYS A 354 -23.50 -2.62 -13.45
N ARG A 355 -22.50 -1.74 -13.33
CA ARG A 355 -22.00 -1.22 -12.04
C ARG A 355 -22.32 0.23 -11.75
N LEU A 356 -22.67 1.01 -12.77
CA LEU A 356 -23.05 2.41 -12.61
C LEU A 356 -24.51 2.57 -12.16
N VAL A 357 -24.73 3.52 -11.27
CA VAL A 357 -26.06 3.91 -10.78
C VAL A 357 -26.31 5.37 -11.11
N GLU A 358 -25.43 6.26 -10.67
CA GLU A 358 -25.58 7.71 -10.82
C GLU A 358 -24.64 8.28 -11.88
N ALA A 359 -23.40 7.78 -11.95
CA ALA A 359 -22.42 8.31 -12.89
C ALA A 359 -22.85 8.04 -14.34
N PRO A 360 -22.60 8.98 -15.28
CA PRO A 360 -22.95 8.80 -16.69
C PRO A 360 -22.11 7.72 -17.38
N CYS A 361 -20.85 7.60 -16.98
CA CYS A 361 -19.89 6.67 -17.56
C CYS A 361 -18.73 6.42 -16.61
N ALA A 362 -18.00 5.34 -16.84
CA ALA A 362 -16.79 4.96 -16.13
C ALA A 362 -15.81 4.27 -17.08
N VAL A 363 -14.54 4.26 -16.72
CA VAL A 363 -13.52 3.49 -17.43
C VAL A 363 -13.03 2.39 -16.50
N VAL A 364 -13.13 1.15 -16.94
CA VAL A 364 -12.61 -0.01 -16.20
C VAL A 364 -11.53 -0.69 -17.02
N ALA A 365 -10.68 -1.47 -16.38
CA ALA A 365 -9.76 -2.32 -17.14
C ALA A 365 -10.51 -3.51 -17.73
N SER A 366 -9.97 -4.11 -18.79
CA SER A 366 -10.38 -5.44 -19.21
C SER A 366 -10.05 -6.47 -18.11
N GLU A 367 -10.54 -7.70 -18.25
CA GLU A 367 -10.20 -8.81 -17.34
C GLU A 367 -8.68 -9.04 -17.22
N TRP A 368 -7.95 -8.82 -18.31
CA TRP A 368 -6.50 -9.01 -18.37
C TRP A 368 -5.71 -7.70 -18.21
N GLY A 369 -6.35 -6.54 -18.28
CA GLY A 369 -5.71 -5.23 -18.26
C GLY A 369 -5.22 -4.80 -16.87
N TYR A 370 -4.45 -3.71 -16.85
CA TYR A 370 -4.07 -3.04 -15.60
C TYR A 370 -5.22 -2.17 -15.09
N SER A 371 -5.53 -2.30 -13.79
CA SER A 371 -6.35 -1.34 -13.07
C SER A 371 -5.63 0.02 -13.07
N ALA A 372 -6.36 1.09 -12.74
CA ALA A 372 -5.76 2.41 -12.54
C ALA A 372 -4.57 2.37 -11.56
N GLN A 373 -4.75 1.68 -10.43
CA GLN A 373 -3.72 1.54 -9.41
C GLN A 373 -2.51 0.75 -9.91
N MET A 374 -2.72 -0.38 -10.59
CA MET A 374 -1.63 -1.18 -11.15
C MET A 374 -0.89 -0.43 -12.24
N GLU A 375 -1.59 0.33 -13.08
CA GLU A 375 -0.98 1.17 -14.12
C GLU A 375 -0.02 2.18 -13.48
N LYS A 376 -0.45 2.86 -12.41
CA LYS A 376 0.39 3.80 -11.66
C LYS A 376 1.64 3.11 -11.09
N ILE A 377 1.47 1.98 -10.40
CA ILE A 377 2.58 1.24 -9.80
C ILE A 377 3.59 0.81 -10.87
N MET A 378 3.11 0.20 -11.96
CA MET A 378 3.97 -0.32 -13.02
C MET A 378 4.67 0.78 -13.82
N LYS A 379 4.04 1.95 -14.01
CA LYS A 379 4.69 3.12 -14.61
C LYS A 379 5.83 3.68 -13.76
N THR A 380 5.68 3.63 -12.44
CA THR A 380 6.72 4.11 -11.50
C THR A 380 7.86 3.13 -11.27
N GLN A 381 7.71 1.87 -11.69
CA GLN A 381 8.72 0.84 -11.53
C GLN A 381 9.84 0.98 -12.57
N THR A 382 11.06 1.28 -12.10
CA THR A 382 12.24 1.56 -12.93
C THR A 382 12.58 0.45 -13.94
N PHE A 383 12.33 -0.81 -13.58
CA PHE A 383 12.69 -1.98 -14.41
C PHE A 383 11.50 -2.60 -15.16
N ALA A 384 10.33 -1.96 -15.18
CA ALA A 384 9.19 -2.45 -15.95
C ALA A 384 9.42 -2.27 -17.46
N ASP A 385 9.07 -3.25 -18.31
CA ASP A 385 9.13 -3.09 -19.77
C ASP A 385 8.06 -2.08 -20.22
N PRO A 386 8.44 -0.91 -20.76
CA PRO A 386 7.48 0.13 -21.15
C PRO A 386 6.49 -0.33 -22.22
N ARG A 387 6.86 -1.28 -23.08
CA ARG A 387 5.97 -1.82 -24.12
C ARG A 387 4.89 -2.70 -23.50
N HIS A 388 5.26 -3.54 -22.54
CA HIS A 388 4.32 -4.38 -21.82
C HIS A 388 3.35 -3.50 -21.00
N VAL A 389 3.87 -2.49 -20.29
CA VAL A 389 3.04 -1.54 -19.54
C VAL A 389 2.06 -0.83 -20.47
N ARG A 390 2.50 -0.31 -21.62
CA ARG A 390 1.61 0.35 -22.59
C ARG A 390 0.53 -0.60 -23.12
N MET A 391 0.87 -1.84 -23.43
CA MET A 391 -0.08 -2.85 -23.91
C MET A 391 -1.17 -3.14 -22.86
N MET A 392 -0.77 -3.36 -21.61
CA MET A 392 -1.69 -3.70 -20.52
C MET A 392 -2.54 -2.50 -20.08
N ALA A 393 -1.96 -1.30 -20.10
CA ALA A 393 -2.66 -0.04 -19.87
C ALA A 393 -3.67 0.27 -20.98
N GLY A 394 -3.39 -0.10 -22.24
CA GLY A 394 -4.31 0.09 -23.36
C GLY A 394 -5.58 -0.76 -23.28
N GLN A 395 -5.61 -1.78 -22.41
CA GLN A 395 -6.77 -2.65 -22.26
C GLN A 395 -7.87 -2.04 -21.36
N LYS A 396 -8.49 -0.98 -21.85
CA LYS A 396 -9.59 -0.26 -21.16
C LYS A 396 -10.95 -0.58 -21.76
N VAL A 397 -11.99 -0.56 -20.96
CA VAL A 397 -13.40 -0.69 -21.36
C VAL A 397 -14.13 0.55 -20.88
N PHE A 398 -14.83 1.21 -21.79
CA PHE A 398 -15.66 2.38 -21.46
C PHE A 398 -17.09 1.94 -21.23
N GLU A 399 -17.56 2.07 -20.00
CA GLU A 399 -18.90 1.69 -19.60
C GLU A 399 -19.81 2.92 -19.54
N ILE A 400 -21.03 2.81 -20.09
CA ILE A 400 -22.03 3.88 -20.07
C ILE A 400 -23.25 3.50 -19.23
N ASN A 401 -23.86 4.49 -18.59
CA ASN A 401 -25.09 4.33 -17.82
C ASN A 401 -26.31 4.69 -18.68
N PRO A 402 -27.14 3.70 -19.07
CA PRO A 402 -28.28 3.92 -19.96
C PRO A 402 -29.42 4.70 -19.29
N HIS A 403 -29.42 4.82 -17.97
CA HIS A 403 -30.41 5.59 -17.21
C HIS A 403 -30.03 7.08 -17.09
N HIS A 404 -28.81 7.45 -17.45
CA HIS A 404 -28.35 8.82 -17.33
C HIS A 404 -28.83 9.70 -18.49
N ARG A 405 -29.34 10.90 -18.19
CA ARG A 405 -29.94 11.82 -19.19
C ARG A 405 -28.98 12.21 -20.30
N MET A 406 -27.72 12.49 -19.97
CA MET A 406 -26.69 12.81 -20.99
C MET A 406 -26.47 11.66 -21.98
N ILE A 407 -26.50 10.41 -21.51
CA ILE A 407 -26.28 9.23 -22.35
C ILE A 407 -27.50 9.00 -23.25
N GLN A 408 -28.72 9.22 -22.72
CA GLN A 408 -29.95 9.17 -23.52
C GLN A 408 -30.01 10.28 -24.59
N TYR A 409 -29.55 11.48 -24.25
CA TYR A 409 -29.41 12.58 -25.21
C TYR A 409 -28.47 12.19 -26.36
N LEU A 410 -27.26 11.70 -26.03
CA LEU A 410 -26.30 11.25 -27.05
C LEU A 410 -26.85 10.12 -27.92
N LEU A 411 -27.56 9.15 -27.33
CA LEU A 411 -28.22 8.09 -28.10
C LEU A 411 -29.21 8.67 -29.11
N ALA A 412 -30.03 9.64 -28.70
CA ALA A 412 -31.02 10.27 -29.60
C ALA A 412 -30.35 11.02 -30.76
N GLN A 413 -29.25 11.73 -30.50
CA GLN A 413 -28.50 12.41 -31.57
C GLN A 413 -27.87 11.42 -32.54
N VAL A 414 -27.23 10.36 -32.05
CA VAL A 414 -26.64 9.31 -32.90
C VAL A 414 -27.72 8.58 -33.72
N GLN A 415 -28.89 8.31 -33.15
CA GLN A 415 -29.99 7.68 -33.88
C GLN A 415 -30.57 8.59 -34.98
N LYS A 416 -30.57 9.90 -34.77
CA LYS A 416 -31.08 10.89 -35.72
C LYS A 416 -30.07 11.18 -36.85
N GLU A 417 -28.80 11.33 -36.52
CA GLU A 417 -27.78 11.89 -37.41
C GLU A 417 -26.71 10.89 -37.85
N GLY A 418 -26.64 9.71 -37.20
CA GLY A 418 -25.69 8.66 -37.53
C GLY A 418 -24.24 9.10 -37.33
N ASP A 419 -23.43 9.01 -38.39
CA ASP A 419 -22.05 9.49 -38.38
C ASP A 419 -21.92 11.03 -38.51
N ASN A 420 -23.01 11.74 -38.81
CA ASN A 420 -23.01 13.20 -39.03
C ASN A 420 -23.37 14.01 -37.77
N VAL A 421 -23.25 13.40 -36.59
CA VAL A 421 -23.49 14.05 -35.29
C VAL A 421 -22.66 15.33 -35.17
N GLY A 422 -23.27 16.40 -34.64
CA GLY A 422 -22.65 17.71 -34.49
C GLY A 422 -21.31 17.73 -33.73
N SER A 423 -20.47 18.72 -34.04
CA SER A 423 -19.15 18.89 -33.41
C SER A 423 -19.23 19.04 -31.89
N LYS A 424 -20.29 19.70 -31.39
CA LYS A 424 -20.55 19.88 -29.96
C LYS A 424 -20.74 18.54 -29.24
N GLU A 425 -21.55 17.64 -29.80
CA GLU A 425 -21.80 16.31 -29.25
C GLU A 425 -20.52 15.45 -29.29
N ILE A 426 -19.70 15.57 -30.34
CA ILE A 426 -18.41 14.90 -30.43
C ILE A 426 -17.45 15.40 -29.35
N GLU A 427 -17.34 16.72 -29.16
CA GLU A 427 -16.53 17.33 -28.09
C GLU A 427 -16.99 16.84 -26.71
N MET A 428 -18.30 16.84 -26.46
CA MET A 428 -18.88 16.35 -25.21
C MET A 428 -18.59 14.86 -24.98
N ALA A 429 -18.71 14.01 -26.01
CA ALA A 429 -18.44 12.58 -25.90
C ALA A 429 -16.95 12.29 -25.60
N ARG A 430 -16.03 13.09 -26.16
CA ARG A 430 -14.60 13.01 -25.82
C ARG A 430 -14.32 13.47 -24.39
N LEU A 431 -14.93 14.59 -23.98
CA LEU A 431 -14.77 15.12 -22.63
C LEU A 431 -15.30 14.14 -21.57
N LEU A 432 -16.47 13.53 -21.81
CA LEU A 432 -17.03 12.50 -20.92
C LEU A 432 -16.09 11.31 -20.75
N PHE A 433 -15.41 10.89 -21.81
CA PHE A 433 -14.42 9.81 -21.73
C PHE A 433 -13.21 10.20 -20.86
N GLU A 434 -12.63 11.39 -21.05
CA GLU A 434 -11.48 11.81 -20.24
C GLU A 434 -11.85 12.07 -18.77
N VAL A 435 -13.04 12.65 -18.51
CA VAL A 435 -13.57 12.81 -17.14
C VAL A 435 -13.84 11.45 -16.50
N ALA A 436 -14.36 10.48 -17.25
CA ALA A 436 -14.55 9.11 -16.75
C ALA A 436 -13.22 8.44 -16.40
N LYS A 437 -12.16 8.61 -17.20
CA LYS A 437 -10.82 8.13 -16.86
C LYS A 437 -10.36 8.70 -15.52
N LEU A 438 -10.48 10.02 -15.35
CA LEU A 438 -10.10 10.70 -14.12
C LEU A 438 -10.88 10.17 -12.91
N ALA A 439 -12.21 10.06 -13.04
CA ALA A 439 -13.09 9.57 -11.97
C ALA A 439 -12.80 8.11 -11.58
N SER A 440 -12.39 7.29 -12.56
CA SER A 440 -11.97 5.89 -12.36
C SER A 440 -10.50 5.76 -11.90
N GLY A 441 -9.79 6.88 -11.68
CA GLY A 441 -8.41 6.92 -11.20
C GLY A 441 -7.33 6.73 -12.26
N PHE A 442 -7.70 6.62 -13.54
CA PHE A 442 -6.73 6.54 -14.63
C PHE A 442 -6.11 7.90 -14.94
N GLU A 443 -4.85 7.87 -15.38
CA GLU A 443 -4.15 9.07 -15.82
C GLU A 443 -4.75 9.64 -17.12
N VAL A 444 -4.90 10.97 -17.14
CA VAL A 444 -5.28 11.72 -18.34
C VAL A 444 -4.01 11.99 -19.15
N GLU A 445 -4.02 11.64 -20.44
CA GLU A 445 -2.83 11.73 -21.30
C GLU A 445 -2.44 13.19 -21.53
N ASP A 446 -3.42 14.03 -21.86
CA ASP A 446 -3.25 15.46 -22.12
C ASP A 446 -4.13 16.29 -21.18
N PRO A 447 -3.70 16.53 -19.92
CA PRO A 447 -4.48 17.30 -18.96
C PRO A 447 -4.82 18.72 -19.43
N LYS A 448 -3.95 19.29 -20.28
CA LYS A 448 -4.15 20.62 -20.87
C LYS A 448 -5.39 20.68 -21.77
N ASP A 449 -5.61 19.65 -22.58
CA ASP A 449 -6.73 19.60 -23.52
C ASP A 449 -8.07 19.42 -22.79
N VAL A 450 -8.06 18.62 -21.71
CA VAL A 450 -9.23 18.47 -20.83
C VAL A 450 -9.53 19.78 -20.11
N ALA A 451 -8.51 20.47 -19.58
CA ALA A 451 -8.68 21.77 -18.95
C ALA A 451 -9.21 22.81 -19.94
N ALA A 452 -8.66 22.90 -21.15
CA ALA A 452 -9.14 23.80 -22.18
C ALA A 452 -10.60 23.52 -22.57
N SER A 453 -10.96 22.25 -22.71
CA SER A 453 -12.35 21.84 -22.99
C SER A 453 -13.30 22.21 -21.84
N LEU A 454 -12.84 22.09 -20.59
CA LEU A 454 -13.62 22.48 -19.42
C LEU A 454 -13.78 24.01 -19.33
N TYR A 455 -12.71 24.78 -19.54
CA TYR A 455 -12.77 26.24 -19.59
C TYR A 455 -13.72 26.73 -20.68
N LYS A 456 -13.66 26.13 -21.88
CA LYS A 456 -14.59 26.42 -22.97
C LYS A 456 -16.03 26.10 -22.59
N ALA A 457 -16.27 24.99 -21.90
CA ALA A 457 -17.61 24.61 -21.44
C ALA A 457 -18.17 25.59 -20.38
N VAL A 458 -17.34 26.00 -19.41
CA VAL A 458 -17.71 26.99 -18.37
C VAL A 458 -17.95 28.37 -19.00
N ALA A 459 -17.08 28.82 -19.91
CA ALA A 459 -17.26 30.06 -20.63
C ALA A 459 -18.55 30.06 -21.45
N ALA A 460 -18.85 28.97 -22.17
CA ALA A 460 -20.09 28.83 -22.93
C ALA A 460 -21.35 28.85 -22.03
N ASP A 461 -21.30 28.25 -20.84
CA ASP A 461 -22.40 28.30 -19.86
C ASP A 461 -22.63 29.72 -19.34
N LEU A 462 -21.55 30.48 -19.14
CA LEU A 462 -21.58 31.92 -18.82
C LEU A 462 -21.83 32.82 -20.03
N THR A 463 -22.08 32.25 -21.22
CA THR A 463 -22.25 32.98 -22.50
C THR A 463 -21.07 33.89 -22.88
N LEU A 464 -19.87 33.55 -22.40
CA LEU A 464 -18.64 34.27 -22.72
C LEU A 464 -18.08 33.83 -24.08
N PRO A 465 -17.51 34.75 -24.87
CA PRO A 465 -16.84 34.42 -26.12
C PRO A 465 -15.61 33.55 -25.85
N THR A 466 -15.50 32.42 -26.56
CA THR A 466 -14.42 31.42 -26.36
C THR A 466 -13.32 31.51 -27.42
N ASP A 467 -13.52 32.36 -28.41
CA ASP A 467 -12.71 32.55 -29.62
C ASP A 467 -12.18 34.00 -29.74
N GLU A 468 -12.55 34.86 -28.79
CA GLU A 468 -11.99 36.22 -28.70
C GLU A 468 -10.60 36.21 -28.04
N PRO A 469 -9.68 37.06 -28.52
CA PRO A 469 -8.36 37.19 -27.91
C PRO A 469 -8.47 37.69 -26.45
N MET A 470 -7.50 37.31 -25.62
CA MET A 470 -7.40 37.80 -24.25
C MET A 470 -7.44 39.34 -24.22
N ILE A 471 -8.18 39.90 -23.27
CA ILE A 471 -8.14 41.34 -22.99
C ILE A 471 -6.70 41.69 -22.60
N ALA A 472 -6.02 42.45 -23.44
CA ALA A 472 -4.58 42.73 -23.30
C ALA A 472 -4.26 43.54 -22.04
N GLU A 473 -5.14 44.47 -21.66
CA GLU A 473 -5.06 45.24 -20.43
C GLU A 473 -6.45 45.30 -19.78
N TYR A 474 -6.57 44.78 -18.57
CA TYR A 474 -7.76 44.96 -17.76
C TYR A 474 -7.67 46.33 -17.08
N GLU A 475 -8.54 47.27 -17.47
CA GLU A 475 -8.61 48.58 -16.84
C GLU A 475 -9.02 48.43 -15.37
N LEU A 476 -8.05 48.60 -14.47
CA LEU A 476 -8.30 48.66 -13.04
C LEU A 476 -9.12 49.92 -12.74
N PRO A 477 -10.18 49.82 -11.92
CA PRO A 477 -10.86 51.00 -11.39
C PRO A 477 -9.81 51.91 -10.73
N ARG A 478 -9.85 53.21 -11.03
CA ARG A 478 -8.98 54.17 -10.35
C ARG A 478 -9.31 54.12 -8.85
N GLU A 479 -8.28 53.99 -8.02
CA GLU A 479 -8.44 54.13 -6.58
C GLU A 479 -9.03 55.52 -6.33
N GLU A 480 -10.22 55.59 -5.72
CA GLU A 480 -10.72 56.85 -5.18
C GLU A 480 -9.80 57.19 -4.01
N GLU A 481 -8.89 58.15 -4.20
CA GLU A 481 -8.08 58.69 -3.12
C GLU A 481 -9.02 59.19 -2.01
N ASP A 482 -8.95 58.54 -0.85
CA ASP A 482 -9.59 59.01 0.38
C ASP A 482 -9.11 60.45 0.65
N GLU A 483 -9.96 61.44 0.38
CA GLU A 483 -9.79 62.80 0.88
C GLU A 483 -9.82 62.78 2.42
N LYS A 484 -8.65 62.57 3.03
CA LYS A 484 -8.38 62.90 4.43
C LYS A 484 -7.47 64.10 4.51
N VAL A 485 -8.13 65.25 4.68
CA VAL A 485 -7.87 66.28 5.69
C VAL A 485 -6.46 66.27 6.31
N GLY A 486 -5.66 67.27 5.91
CA GLY A 486 -4.77 68.10 6.73
C GLY A 486 -3.61 67.45 7.47
N ASP A 487 -2.37 67.87 7.17
CA ASP A 487 -1.70 68.87 8.02
C ASP A 487 -0.45 69.45 7.33
N GLU A 488 -0.02 70.59 7.86
CA GLU A 488 0.98 71.55 7.43
C GLU A 488 2.44 71.04 7.38
N ASP A 489 3.25 71.80 6.63
CA ASP A 489 4.69 72.06 6.79
C ASP A 489 5.72 70.91 6.69
N ALA A 490 6.51 70.94 5.62
CA ALA A 490 7.90 71.43 5.70
C ALA A 490 8.55 71.46 4.31
N LYS A 491 8.96 72.65 3.90
CA LYS A 491 10.07 72.84 2.95
C LYS A 491 11.36 72.43 3.66
N ASP A 492 12.22 71.67 3.00
CA ASP A 492 13.57 72.17 2.74
C ASP A 492 14.20 71.46 1.55
N GLU A 493 14.78 72.31 0.70
CA GLU A 493 15.53 72.02 -0.51
C GLU A 493 16.99 71.68 -0.17
N GLU A 494 17.68 71.22 -1.23
CA GLU A 494 19.12 71.21 -1.47
C GLU A 494 19.87 69.91 -1.15
N LYS A 495 20.18 69.11 -2.19
CA LYS A 495 21.35 69.15 -3.11
C LYS A 495 22.37 68.11 -2.61
N ASN A 496 23.14 67.36 -3.38
CA ASN A 496 23.52 67.18 -4.79
C ASN A 496 24.29 65.82 -4.76
N GLU A 497 24.49 65.02 -5.79
CA GLU A 497 25.17 65.23 -7.08
C GLU A 497 25.06 63.85 -7.76
N GLU A 498 24.39 63.73 -8.90
CA GLU A 498 24.96 63.71 -10.27
C GLU A 498 25.88 62.50 -10.58
N GLY A 499 25.47 61.77 -11.62
CA GLY A 499 26.16 60.59 -12.15
C GLY A 499 25.34 59.80 -13.18
N GLU A 500 24.62 60.52 -14.05
CA GLU A 500 24.16 60.10 -15.39
C GLU A 500 25.29 59.43 -16.20
N ALA A 501 25.11 58.61 -17.23
CA ALA A 501 23.94 58.17 -17.97
C ALA A 501 24.36 57.02 -18.91
N ASP A 502 23.31 56.36 -19.42
CA ASP A 502 23.12 55.86 -20.78
C ASP A 502 23.95 54.67 -21.32
N GLU A 503 23.15 53.64 -21.64
CA GLU A 503 23.27 52.64 -22.71
C GLU A 503 23.48 53.31 -24.11
N PRO A 504 23.36 52.62 -25.27
CA PRO A 504 23.23 51.18 -25.58
C PRO A 504 24.14 50.75 -26.76
N GLU A 505 24.11 49.47 -27.13
CA GLU A 505 23.70 48.98 -28.47
C GLU A 505 24.26 47.60 -28.86
N GLU A 506 23.45 47.00 -29.74
CA GLU A 506 23.41 45.70 -30.38
C GLU A 506 24.67 45.16 -31.11
N LYS A 507 24.67 43.80 -31.23
CA LYS A 507 25.21 42.94 -32.33
C LYS A 507 26.74 42.96 -32.49
N GLU A 508 27.46 41.92 -32.91
CA GLU A 508 27.19 40.75 -33.73
C GLU A 508 28.37 39.76 -33.55
N HIS A 509 28.08 38.46 -33.71
CA HIS A 509 28.92 37.40 -34.32
C HIS A 509 30.37 37.04 -33.86
N THR A 510 30.56 35.70 -33.81
CA THR A 510 31.73 34.86 -34.18
C THR A 510 32.69 34.26 -33.12
N GLU A 511 32.64 32.91 -33.12
CA GLU A 511 33.72 31.91 -33.08
C GLU A 511 34.61 31.67 -31.83
N LYS A 512 34.47 30.42 -31.35
CA LYS A 512 35.49 29.39 -31.02
C LYS A 512 36.24 29.39 -29.68
N HIS A 513 36.44 28.14 -29.23
CA HIS A 513 37.33 27.58 -28.19
C HIS A 513 36.78 27.60 -26.75
N ASP A 514 37.04 26.63 -25.87
CA ASP A 514 37.44 25.22 -25.96
C ASP A 514 37.05 24.59 -24.59
N GLU A 515 36.93 23.27 -24.56
CA GLU A 515 37.17 22.34 -23.43
C GLU A 515 37.08 22.84 -21.97
N LEU A 516 36.16 22.24 -21.20
CA LEU A 516 36.46 21.31 -20.09
C LEU A 516 35.21 20.55 -19.60
#